data_AF-A0A922HYZ6-F1
#
_entry.id   AF-A0A922HYZ6-F1
#
_cell.length_a   1.000
_cell.length_b   1.000
_cell.length_c   1.000
_cell.angle_alpha   90.00
_cell.angle_beta   90.00
_cell.angle_gamma   90.00
#
_symmetry.space_group_name_H-M   'P 1'
#
loop_
_entity.id
_entity.type
_entity.pdbx_description
1 polymer ?
#
loop_
_entity_poly.entity_id
_entity_poly.type
_entity_poly.pdbx_seq_one_letter_code
_entity_poly.pdbx_strand_id
1 'polypeptide(L)'
;MSDQRFDLMFTIICLCINLVAFCEHIRYIIMTSETRNYLGKLCDLLFKKIEEAAQVERQTDHLLESYETVQMTEAMQDNLLMQMISKSGTHMEYSLLSACVCLLLGCCIQENNQHRKLLYDILPDHSFKPLIEQLKKLRDFAHLTDIMTQKGKERVQKVLQLFESCNTTMNQSSLIDTSIIDDDDCIDSVPEIDDEDDNNMNGTD
;
A
#
# COMPACT_ATOMS: atom_id res chain seq x y z
N MET A 1 0.13 -20.64 22.79
CA MET A 1 1.31 -20.45 21.90
C MET A 1 1.06 -19.40 20.81
N SER A 2 -0.20 -19.08 20.43
CA SER A 2 -0.57 -18.00 19.51
C SER A 2 -0.23 -16.61 20.05
N ASP A 3 -0.57 -16.34 21.31
CA ASP A 3 -0.56 -14.99 21.89
C ASP A 3 0.88 -14.43 22.01
N GLN A 4 1.81 -15.26 22.48
CA GLN A 4 3.25 -14.92 22.52
C GLN A 4 3.83 -14.57 21.15
N ARG A 5 3.26 -15.12 20.07
CA ARG A 5 3.73 -14.89 18.70
C ARG A 5 3.31 -13.51 18.22
N PHE A 6 2.08 -13.10 18.53
CA PHE A 6 1.61 -11.74 18.29
C PHE A 6 2.44 -10.72 19.07
N ASP A 7 2.57 -10.90 20.39
CA ASP A 7 3.32 -9.98 21.26
C ASP A 7 4.75 -9.73 20.76
N LEU A 8 5.44 -10.81 20.39
CA LEU A 8 6.79 -10.73 19.86
C LEU A 8 6.82 -9.97 18.52
N MET A 9 5.94 -10.30 17.58
CA MET A 9 5.89 -9.64 16.28
C MET A 9 5.57 -8.14 16.42
N PHE A 10 4.56 -7.82 17.23
CA PHE A 10 4.15 -6.45 17.51
C PHE A 10 5.31 -5.64 18.13
N THR A 11 5.99 -6.21 19.12
CA THR A 11 7.16 -5.59 19.77
C THR A 11 8.30 -5.35 18.78
N ILE A 12 8.63 -6.35 17.95
CA ILE A 12 9.69 -6.22 16.93
C ILE A 12 9.34 -5.13 15.92
N ILE A 13 8.11 -5.07 15.42
CA ILE A 13 7.71 -4.04 14.45
C ILE A 13 7.72 -2.66 15.09
N CYS A 14 7.25 -2.51 16.33
CA CYS A 14 7.33 -1.25 17.07
C CYS A 14 8.78 -0.77 17.25
N LEU A 15 9.70 -1.70 17.55
CA LEU A 15 11.13 -1.39 17.59
C LEU A 15 11.64 -0.95 16.22
N CYS A 16 11.31 -1.68 15.15
CA CYS A 16 11.69 -1.32 13.78
C CYS A 16 11.18 0.08 13.38
N ILE A 17 9.93 0.42 13.70
CA ILE A 17 9.37 1.77 13.48
C ILE A 17 10.24 2.83 14.13
N ASN A 18 10.67 2.60 15.37
CA ASN A 18 11.55 3.53 16.06
C ASN A 18 12.94 3.60 15.41
N LEU A 19 13.52 2.47 15.00
CA LEU A 19 14.83 2.45 14.33
C LEU A 19 14.82 3.19 13.00
N VAL A 20 13.83 2.95 12.14
CA VAL A 20 13.74 3.62 10.84
C VAL A 20 13.42 5.10 10.96
N ALA A 21 12.77 5.52 12.04
CA ALA A 21 12.47 6.92 12.29
C ALA A 21 13.73 7.76 12.56
N PHE A 22 14.84 7.15 12.98
CA PHE A 22 16.08 7.85 13.32
C PHE A 22 17.31 7.41 12.52
N CYS A 23 17.21 6.33 11.73
CA CYS A 23 18.36 5.79 11.00
C CYS A 23 18.06 5.61 9.51
N GLU A 24 18.63 6.49 8.69
CA GLU A 24 18.48 6.45 7.23
C GLU A 24 19.10 5.19 6.61
N HIS A 25 20.21 4.71 7.17
CA HIS A 25 20.86 3.50 6.69
C HIS A 25 19.96 2.28 6.85
N ILE A 26 19.21 2.18 7.96
CA ILE A 26 18.23 1.10 8.15
C ILE A 26 17.07 1.26 7.16
N ARG A 27 16.59 2.49 6.90
CA ARG A 27 15.59 2.74 5.84
C ARG A 27 16.07 2.23 4.49
N TYR A 28 17.30 2.60 4.12
CA TYR A 28 17.92 2.16 2.87
C TYR A 28 17.98 0.64 2.77
N ILE A 29 18.51 -0.05 3.80
CA ILE A 29 18.60 -1.52 3.81
C ILE A 29 17.23 -2.17 3.63
N ILE A 30 16.19 -1.68 4.32
CA ILE A 30 14.84 -2.23 4.21
C ILE A 30 14.30 -2.06 2.78
N MET A 31 14.52 -0.90 2.17
CA MET A 31 13.94 -0.54 0.87
C MET A 31 14.69 -1.14 -0.33
N THR A 32 16.01 -1.37 -0.23
CA THR A 32 16.85 -1.68 -1.40
C THR A 32 17.57 -3.03 -1.33
N SER A 33 17.52 -3.75 -0.20
CA SER A 33 18.23 -5.03 -0.07
C SER A 33 17.58 -6.13 -0.90
N GLU A 34 18.11 -6.37 -2.11
CA GLU A 34 17.64 -7.43 -3.02
C GLU A 34 17.82 -8.84 -2.44
N THR A 35 18.97 -9.10 -1.79
CA THR A 35 19.30 -10.43 -1.24
C THR A 35 18.33 -10.88 -0.15
N ARG A 36 17.79 -9.94 0.62
CA ARG A 36 16.88 -10.23 1.72
C ARG A 36 15.42 -9.97 1.35
N ASN A 37 15.17 -9.11 0.37
CA ASN A 37 13.86 -8.65 -0.08
C ASN A 37 12.96 -8.25 1.11
N TYR A 38 13.46 -7.36 1.97
CA TYR A 38 12.71 -6.93 3.16
C TYR A 38 11.43 -6.19 2.78
N LEU A 39 11.50 -5.28 1.81
CA LEU A 39 10.33 -4.56 1.30
C LEU A 39 9.21 -5.51 0.85
N GLY A 40 9.53 -6.50 -0.01
CA GLY A 40 8.55 -7.47 -0.47
C GLY A 40 7.96 -8.29 0.67
N LYS A 41 8.79 -8.80 1.58
CA LYS A 41 8.31 -9.56 2.76
C LYS A 41 7.43 -8.73 3.69
N LEU A 42 7.71 -7.43 3.85
CA LEU A 42 6.86 -6.53 4.63
C LEU A 42 5.52 -6.28 3.92
N CYS A 43 5.52 -6.11 2.60
CA CYS A 43 4.29 -6.00 1.82
C CYS A 43 3.46 -7.30 1.88
N ASP A 44 4.09 -8.46 1.71
CA ASP A 44 3.44 -9.76 1.86
C ASP A 44 2.83 -9.91 3.26
N LEU A 45 3.57 -9.54 4.30
CA LEU A 45 3.07 -9.59 5.67
C LEU A 45 1.90 -8.63 5.88
N LEU A 46 1.97 -7.40 5.34
CA LEU A 46 0.90 -6.41 5.40
C LEU A 46 -0.40 -6.98 4.80
N PHE A 47 -0.36 -7.38 3.53
CA PHE A 47 -1.55 -7.82 2.82
C PHE A 47 -2.08 -9.16 3.34
N LYS A 48 -1.19 -10.06 3.75
CA LYS A 48 -1.61 -11.28 4.45
C LYS A 48 -2.40 -10.96 5.71
N LYS A 49 -1.97 -10.00 6.51
CA LYS A 49 -2.66 -9.62 7.76
C LYS A 49 -3.97 -8.86 7.51
N ILE A 50 -4.04 -8.08 6.43
CA ILE A 50 -5.31 -7.47 5.98
C ILE A 50 -6.31 -8.56 5.61
N GLU A 51 -5.91 -9.55 4.81
CA GLU A 51 -6.80 -10.64 4.38
C GLU A 51 -7.21 -11.55 5.56
N GLU A 52 -6.27 -11.89 6.45
CA GLU A 52 -6.58 -12.68 7.65
C GLU A 52 -7.58 -11.95 8.56
N ALA A 53 -7.48 -10.62 8.70
CA ALA A 53 -8.48 -9.83 9.43
C ALA A 53 -9.85 -9.90 8.74
N ALA A 54 -9.91 -9.64 7.44
CA ALA A 54 -11.15 -9.69 6.66
C ALA A 54 -11.80 -11.08 6.66
N GLN A 55 -11.00 -12.15 6.72
CA GLN A 55 -11.50 -13.52 6.83
C GLN A 55 -12.13 -13.77 8.21
N VAL A 56 -11.52 -13.27 9.29
CA VAL A 56 -12.09 -13.39 10.64
C VAL A 56 -13.41 -12.62 10.73
N GLU A 57 -13.51 -11.43 10.12
CA GLU A 57 -14.74 -10.65 10.02
C GLU A 57 -15.85 -11.46 9.31
N ARG A 58 -15.61 -11.93 8.08
CA ARG A 58 -16.55 -12.77 7.32
C ARG A 58 -17.00 -14.02 8.07
N GLN A 59 -16.07 -14.68 8.78
CA GLN A 59 -16.41 -15.85 9.59
C GLN A 59 -17.26 -15.51 10.81
N THR A 60 -17.10 -14.30 11.36
CA THR A 60 -17.88 -13.82 12.50
C THR A 60 -19.30 -13.49 12.05
N ASP A 61 -19.45 -12.84 10.90
CA ASP A 61 -20.75 -12.52 10.33
C ASP A 61 -21.57 -13.79 10.02
N HIS A 62 -20.95 -14.76 9.33
CA HIS A 62 -21.60 -16.04 9.06
C HIS A 62 -21.96 -16.81 10.36
N LEU A 63 -21.13 -16.70 11.40
CA LEU A 63 -21.45 -17.29 12.70
C LEU A 63 -22.70 -16.63 13.28
N LEU A 64 -22.77 -15.30 13.30
CA LEU A 64 -23.93 -14.55 13.80
C LEU A 64 -25.22 -14.92 13.06
N GLU A 65 -25.19 -14.94 11.72
CA GLU A 65 -26.33 -15.31 10.89
C GLU A 65 -26.87 -16.72 11.21
N SER A 66 -25.97 -17.67 11.50
CA SER A 66 -26.37 -19.04 11.84
C SER A 66 -27.18 -19.16 13.14
N TYR A 67 -27.10 -18.16 14.03
CA TYR A 67 -27.83 -18.12 15.30
C TYR A 67 -29.04 -17.19 15.28
N GLU A 68 -29.24 -16.36 14.25
CA GLU A 68 -30.40 -15.45 14.16
C GLU A 68 -31.74 -16.20 14.11
N THR A 69 -31.78 -17.35 13.44
CA THR A 69 -33.03 -18.11 13.23
C THR A 69 -33.27 -19.21 14.28
N VAL A 70 -32.39 -19.36 15.26
CA VAL A 70 -32.42 -20.47 16.22
C VAL A 70 -32.83 -19.96 17.61
N GLN A 71 -33.79 -20.62 18.27
CA GLN A 71 -34.03 -20.38 19.69
C GLN A 71 -32.82 -20.81 20.50
N MET A 72 -32.05 -19.84 20.99
CA MET A 72 -30.86 -20.12 21.78
C MET A 72 -31.20 -20.42 23.23
N THR A 73 -30.58 -21.49 23.76
CA THR A 73 -30.48 -21.70 25.20
C THR A 73 -29.42 -20.78 25.80
N GLU A 74 -29.49 -20.53 27.12
CA GLU A 74 -28.50 -19.73 27.85
C GLU A 74 -27.07 -20.24 27.63
N ALA A 75 -26.85 -21.56 27.70
CA ALA A 75 -25.55 -22.17 27.45
C ALA A 75 -25.04 -21.95 26.01
N MET A 76 -25.94 -21.90 25.02
CA MET A 76 -25.55 -21.58 23.64
C MET A 76 -25.19 -20.10 23.52
N GLN A 77 -25.91 -19.19 24.21
CA GLN A 77 -25.61 -17.75 24.19
C GLN A 77 -24.23 -17.47 24.77
N ASP A 78 -23.91 -18.07 25.92
CA ASP A 78 -22.58 -17.94 26.53
C ASP A 78 -21.48 -18.46 25.62
N ASN A 79 -21.71 -19.60 24.97
CA ASN A 79 -20.75 -20.16 24.01
C ASN A 79 -20.52 -19.23 22.81
N LEU A 80 -21.59 -18.68 22.24
CA LEU A 80 -21.51 -17.71 21.14
C LEU A 80 -20.78 -16.44 21.56
N LEU A 81 -21.06 -15.92 22.75
CA LEU A 81 -20.37 -14.74 23.31
C LEU A 81 -18.86 -14.99 23.44
N MET A 82 -18.45 -16.14 23.97
CA MET A 82 -17.03 -16.48 24.10
C MET A 82 -16.35 -16.62 22.73
N GLN A 83 -17.03 -17.20 21.74
CA GLN A 83 -16.52 -17.28 20.37
C GLN A 83 -16.36 -15.89 19.74
N MET A 84 -17.34 -14.99 19.94
CA MET A 84 -17.27 -13.62 19.44
C MET A 84 -16.11 -12.83 20.07
N ILE A 85 -15.93 -12.93 21.38
CA ILE A 85 -14.82 -12.28 22.08
C ILE A 85 -13.48 -12.78 21.52
N SER A 86 -13.34 -14.10 21.36
CA SER A 86 -12.12 -14.68 20.81
C SER A 86 -11.85 -14.23 19.37
N LYS A 87 -12.86 -14.27 18.49
CA LYS A 87 -12.74 -13.82 17.10
C LYS A 87 -12.42 -12.34 16.99
N SER A 88 -13.06 -11.50 17.82
CA SER A 88 -12.77 -10.07 17.89
C SER A 88 -11.32 -9.81 18.30
N GLY A 89 -10.81 -10.53 19.32
CA GLY A 89 -9.40 -10.47 19.71
C GLY A 89 -8.45 -10.81 18.56
N THR A 90 -8.69 -11.93 17.87
CA THR A 90 -7.86 -12.32 16.71
C THR A 90 -7.93 -11.31 15.56
N HIS A 91 -9.12 -10.78 15.24
CA HIS A 91 -9.27 -9.72 14.25
C HIS A 91 -8.46 -8.47 14.62
N MET A 92 -8.51 -8.07 15.88
CA MET A 92 -7.75 -6.93 16.39
C MET A 92 -6.24 -7.15 16.27
N GLU A 93 -5.74 -8.34 16.58
CA GLU A 93 -4.31 -8.67 16.42
C GLU A 93 -3.85 -8.48 14.97
N TYR A 94 -4.60 -9.01 14.00
CA TYR A 94 -4.26 -8.89 12.58
C TYR A 94 -4.38 -7.45 12.08
N SER A 95 -5.41 -6.73 12.50
CA SER A 95 -5.61 -5.31 12.17
C SER A 95 -4.49 -4.44 12.73
N LEU A 96 -4.08 -4.67 13.98
CA LEU A 96 -3.01 -3.89 14.60
C LEU A 96 -1.66 -4.20 13.94
N LEU A 97 -1.38 -5.46 13.66
CA LEU A 97 -0.13 -5.88 13.04
C LEU A 97 0.02 -5.30 11.63
N SER A 98 -1.02 -5.39 10.80
CA SER A 98 -1.04 -4.79 9.45
C SER A 98 -0.84 -3.28 9.52
N ALA A 99 -1.54 -2.58 10.42
CA ALA A 99 -1.38 -1.14 10.56
C ALA A 99 0.02 -0.71 11.05
N CYS A 100 0.66 -1.48 11.94
CA CYS A 100 2.03 -1.23 12.35
C CYS A 100 3.05 -1.46 11.21
N VAL A 101 2.87 -2.49 10.39
CA VAL A 101 3.70 -2.68 9.18
C VAL A 101 3.48 -1.53 8.20
N CYS A 102 2.24 -1.08 8.03
CA CYS A 102 1.91 0.08 7.21
C CYS A 102 2.62 1.36 7.70
N LEU A 103 2.62 1.60 9.02
CA LEU A 103 3.33 2.72 9.63
C LEU A 103 4.86 2.61 9.43
N LEU A 104 5.42 1.41 9.56
CA LEU A 104 6.84 1.14 9.29
C LEU A 104 7.22 1.51 7.86
N LEU A 105 6.47 1.02 6.87
CA LEU A 105 6.70 1.33 5.45
C LEU A 105 6.60 2.83 5.19
N GLY A 106 5.62 3.50 5.78
CA GLY A 106 5.48 4.94 5.68
C GLY A 106 6.67 5.73 6.24
N CYS A 107 7.24 5.29 7.36
CA CYS A 107 8.48 5.87 7.88
C CYS A 107 9.70 5.60 6.96
N CYS A 108 9.75 4.46 6.28
CA CYS A 108 10.83 4.12 5.35
C CYS A 108 10.86 4.99 4.08
N ILE A 109 9.69 5.39 3.58
CA ILE A 109 9.58 6.22 2.38
C ILE A 109 9.53 7.72 2.67
N GLN A 110 9.43 8.10 3.94
CA GLN A 110 9.38 9.51 4.34
C GLN A 110 10.60 10.24 3.80
N GLU A 111 10.36 11.37 3.12
CA GLU A 111 11.40 12.24 2.52
C GLU A 111 12.23 11.62 1.37
N ASN A 112 11.86 10.44 0.84
CA ASN A 112 12.59 9.81 -0.26
C ASN A 112 11.66 9.38 -1.41
N ASN A 113 11.72 10.11 -2.53
CA ASN A 113 10.85 9.84 -3.69
C ASN A 113 11.17 8.52 -4.41
N GLN A 114 12.43 8.09 -4.41
CA GLN A 114 12.80 6.78 -4.97
C GLN A 114 12.19 5.65 -4.14
N HIS A 115 12.24 5.75 -2.81
CA HIS A 115 11.59 4.80 -1.92
C HIS A 115 10.07 4.77 -2.10
N ARG A 116 9.44 5.94 -2.31
CA ARG A 116 8.00 6.00 -2.64
C ARG A 116 7.67 5.24 -3.92
N LYS A 117 8.48 5.42 -4.97
CA LYS A 117 8.32 4.70 -6.24
C LYS A 117 8.50 3.19 -6.06
N LEU A 118 9.56 2.77 -5.37
CA LEU A 118 9.80 1.35 -5.09
C LEU A 118 8.63 0.70 -4.34
N LEU A 119 8.06 1.39 -3.34
CA LEU A 119 6.88 0.89 -2.65
C LEU A 119 5.66 0.86 -3.59
N TYR A 120 5.43 1.93 -4.36
CA TYR A 120 4.32 1.98 -5.32
C TYR A 120 4.36 0.84 -6.35
N ASP A 121 5.55 0.52 -6.85
CA ASP A 121 5.75 -0.52 -7.86
C ASP A 121 5.45 -1.94 -7.34
N ILE A 122 5.53 -2.17 -6.02
CA ILE A 122 5.23 -3.47 -5.40
C ILE A 122 3.81 -3.56 -4.80
N LEU A 123 3.13 -2.42 -4.61
CA LEU A 123 1.77 -2.43 -4.08
C LEU A 123 0.79 -3.03 -5.10
N PRO A 124 -0.19 -3.83 -4.66
CA PRO A 124 -1.31 -4.25 -5.49
C PRO A 124 -2.01 -3.05 -6.11
N ASP A 125 -2.40 -3.18 -7.38
CA ASP A 125 -3.06 -2.16 -8.18
C ASP A 125 -2.31 -0.82 -8.24
N HIS A 126 -1.02 -0.83 -7.89
CA HIS A 126 -0.21 0.36 -7.73
C HIS A 126 -0.94 1.44 -6.91
N SER A 127 -1.51 1.06 -5.75
CA SER A 127 -2.34 1.97 -4.97
C SER A 127 -1.93 2.03 -3.50
N PHE A 128 -1.84 3.26 -2.99
CA PHE A 128 -1.68 3.52 -1.56
C PHE A 128 -3.00 3.43 -0.79
N LYS A 129 -4.16 3.25 -1.45
CA LYS A 129 -5.47 3.20 -0.80
C LYS A 129 -5.54 2.18 0.36
N PRO A 130 -5.08 0.92 0.21
CA PRO A 130 -5.13 -0.04 1.31
C PRO A 130 -4.32 0.43 2.53
N LEU A 131 -3.17 1.08 2.30
CA LEU A 131 -2.31 1.59 3.35
C LEU A 131 -2.98 2.77 4.10
N ILE A 132 -3.63 3.67 3.36
CA ILE A 132 -4.42 4.78 3.90
C ILE A 132 -5.54 4.26 4.80
N GLU A 133 -6.28 3.25 4.34
CA GLU A 133 -7.39 2.64 5.10
C GLU A 133 -6.90 2.01 6.40
N GLN A 134 -5.80 1.25 6.36
CA GLN A 134 -5.23 0.64 7.58
C GLN A 134 -4.77 1.69 8.60
N LEU A 135 -4.15 2.79 8.16
CA LEU A 135 -3.72 3.85 9.08
C LEU A 135 -4.89 4.67 9.62
N LYS A 136 -5.98 4.86 8.87
CA LYS A 136 -7.21 5.48 9.39
C LYS A 136 -7.81 4.64 10.52
N LYS A 137 -7.92 3.32 10.32
CA LYS A 137 -8.36 2.38 11.36
C LYS A 137 -7.48 2.46 12.61
N LEU A 138 -6.15 2.47 12.46
CA LEU A 138 -5.23 2.60 13.59
C LEU A 138 -5.37 3.93 14.33
N ARG A 139 -5.48 5.05 13.60
CA ARG A 139 -5.68 6.38 14.19
C ARG A 139 -6.95 6.40 15.03
N ASP A 140 -8.06 5.92 14.47
CA ASP A 140 -9.37 5.96 15.12
C ASP A 140 -9.39 5.04 16.35
N PHE A 141 -8.79 3.85 16.23
CA PHE A 141 -8.61 2.93 17.36
C PHE A 141 -7.75 3.54 18.48
N ALA A 142 -6.61 4.14 18.15
CA ALA A 142 -5.72 4.76 19.13
C ALA A 142 -6.32 6.01 19.79
N HIS A 143 -7.23 6.70 19.10
CA HIS A 143 -8.02 7.77 19.69
C HIS A 143 -9.03 7.23 20.71
N LEU A 144 -9.76 6.16 20.36
CA LEU A 144 -10.78 5.56 21.21
C LEU A 144 -10.21 4.95 22.51
N THR A 145 -9.05 4.32 22.40
CA THR A 145 -8.43 3.57 23.52
C THR A 145 -7.41 4.39 24.34
N ASP A 146 -7.05 5.58 23.85
CA ASP A 146 -6.02 6.47 24.41
C ASP A 146 -4.67 5.78 24.75
N ILE A 147 -4.30 4.76 23.99
CA ILE A 147 -3.07 3.98 24.24
C ILE A 147 -1.81 4.59 23.62
N MET A 148 -1.96 5.63 22.79
CA MET A 148 -0.86 6.17 21.99
C MET A 148 -0.40 7.54 22.49
N THR A 149 0.91 7.69 22.64
CA THR A 149 1.53 8.99 23.01
C THR A 149 1.26 10.06 21.96
N GLN A 150 1.33 11.34 22.35
CA GLN A 150 1.16 12.47 21.43
C GLN A 150 2.08 12.41 20.22
N LYS A 151 3.36 12.07 20.42
CA LYS A 151 4.33 11.88 19.32
C LYS A 151 3.95 10.72 18.39
N GLY A 152 3.37 9.65 18.94
CA GLY A 152 2.82 8.55 18.15
C GLY A 152 1.65 9.00 17.28
N LYS A 153 0.70 9.74 17.87
CA LYS A 153 -0.45 10.35 17.17
C LYS A 153 0.02 11.23 15.99
N GLU A 154 1.01 12.09 16.22
CA GLU A 154 1.62 12.92 15.17
C GLU A 154 2.31 12.11 14.07
N ARG A 155 3.02 11.04 14.42
CA ARG A 155 3.70 10.17 13.44
C ARG A 155 2.68 9.49 12.52
N VAL A 156 1.63 8.91 13.08
CA VAL A 156 0.53 8.29 12.30
C VAL A 156 -0.11 9.32 11.37
N GLN A 157 -0.40 10.53 11.88
CA GLN A 157 -1.00 11.59 11.07
C GLN A 157 -0.09 12.03 9.91
N LYS A 158 1.21 12.22 10.15
CA LYS A 158 2.18 12.59 9.11
C LYS A 158 2.28 11.53 8.02
N VAL A 159 2.37 10.27 8.43
CA VAL A 159 2.45 9.15 7.47
C VAL A 159 1.15 8.96 6.71
N LEU A 160 -0.01 9.19 7.33
CA LEU A 160 -1.28 9.16 6.63
C LEU A 160 -1.36 10.23 5.53
N GLN A 161 -1.00 11.48 5.85
CA GLN A 161 -0.92 12.57 4.88
C GLN A 161 0.07 12.28 3.74
N LEU A 162 1.18 11.61 4.07
CA LEU A 162 2.18 11.16 3.11
C LEU A 162 1.58 10.23 2.05
N PHE A 163 0.82 9.21 2.49
CA PHE A 163 0.17 8.26 1.60
C PHE A 163 -0.96 8.90 0.79
N GLU A 164 -1.75 9.79 1.38
CA GLU A 164 -2.80 10.53 0.65
C GLU A 164 -2.19 11.40 -0.47
N SER A 165 -1.04 12.02 -0.20
CA SER A 165 -0.28 12.79 -1.19
C SER A 165 0.27 11.87 -2.30
N CYS A 166 0.90 10.76 -1.94
CA CYS A 166 1.42 9.77 -2.89
C CYS A 166 0.32 9.20 -3.80
N ASN A 167 -0.83 8.87 -3.23
CA ASN A 167 -1.98 8.37 -3.98
C ASN A 167 -2.48 9.41 -5.00
N THR A 168 -2.43 10.69 -4.67
CA THR A 168 -2.88 11.75 -5.58
C THR A 168 -1.88 11.97 -6.71
N THR A 169 -0.60 12.08 -6.40
CA THR A 169 0.46 12.36 -7.40
C THR A 169 0.61 11.22 -8.41
N MET A 170 0.60 9.96 -7.96
CA MET A 170 0.83 8.82 -8.86
C MET A 170 -0.37 8.54 -9.78
N ASN A 171 -1.60 8.83 -9.35
CA ASN A 171 -2.79 8.73 -10.19
C ASN A 171 -2.84 9.82 -11.29
N GLN A 172 -2.11 10.92 -11.14
CA GLN A 172 -2.01 11.96 -12.19
C GLN A 172 -0.96 11.60 -13.24
N SER A 173 0.15 10.96 -12.84
CA SER A 173 1.19 10.53 -13.78
C SER A 173 0.71 9.45 -14.75
N SER A 174 -0.21 8.57 -14.35
CA SER A 174 -0.77 7.54 -15.24
C SER A 174 -1.76 8.08 -16.29
N LEU A 175 -2.29 9.30 -16.11
CA LEU A 175 -3.21 9.92 -17.09
C LEU A 175 -2.47 10.66 -18.21
N ILE A 176 -1.23 11.10 -17.99
CA ILE A 176 -0.46 11.91 -18.94
C ILE A 176 0.21 11.03 -20.01
N ASP A 177 0.53 9.78 -19.71
CA ASP A 177 1.14 8.85 -20.68
C ASP A 177 0.17 8.38 -21.79
N THR A 178 -1.13 8.67 -21.69
CA THR A 178 -2.14 8.28 -22.69
C THR A 178 -2.54 9.38 -23.67
N SER A 179 -1.99 10.60 -23.58
CA SER A 179 -2.41 11.73 -24.42
C SER A 179 -1.35 12.25 -25.39
N ILE A 180 -0.33 11.46 -25.75
CA ILE A 180 0.67 11.85 -26.76
C ILE A 180 0.78 10.76 -27.83
N ILE A 181 -0.30 10.53 -28.59
CA ILE A 181 -0.23 10.02 -29.97
C ILE A 181 -1.40 10.67 -30.73
N ASP A 182 -1.11 11.12 -31.95
CA ASP A 182 -1.98 11.71 -32.99
C ASP A 182 -2.11 13.24 -32.98
N ASP A 183 -1.14 13.91 -33.64
CA ASP A 183 -1.39 14.74 -34.82
C ASP A 183 -0.05 15.34 -35.32
N ASP A 184 0.64 14.63 -36.21
CA ASP A 184 1.67 15.23 -37.08
C ASP A 184 1.52 14.65 -38.50
N ASP A 185 0.44 15.06 -39.17
CA ASP A 185 0.31 14.95 -40.63
C ASP A 185 0.81 16.27 -41.25
N CYS A 186 2.14 16.41 -41.37
CA CYS A 186 2.73 17.35 -42.31
C CYS A 186 2.80 16.70 -43.69
N ILE A 187 1.80 16.99 -44.54
CA ILE A 187 1.84 16.68 -45.97
C ILE A 187 2.89 17.56 -46.63
N ASP A 188 4.01 16.93 -47.01
CA ASP A 188 5.05 17.50 -47.84
C ASP A 188 4.52 17.66 -49.28
N SER A 189 4.48 18.89 -49.78
CA SER A 189 4.06 19.19 -51.15
C SER A 189 5.25 18.97 -52.09
N VAL A 190 5.21 17.86 -52.83
CA VAL A 190 6.17 17.52 -53.91
C VAL A 190 5.96 18.47 -55.11
N PRO A 191 7.02 19.05 -55.70
CA PRO A 191 6.91 19.77 -56.96
C PRO A 191 6.94 18.78 -58.15
N GLU A 192 5.98 18.92 -59.07
CA GLU A 192 6.00 18.28 -60.38
C GLU A 192 7.17 18.82 -61.22
N ILE A 193 8.03 17.92 -61.69
CA ILE A 193 8.97 18.16 -62.79
C ILE A 193 8.69 17.05 -63.80
N ASP A 194 8.03 17.41 -64.89
CA ASP A 194 7.98 16.60 -66.10
C ASP A 194 9.15 16.99 -67.01
N ASP A 195 9.93 15.98 -67.37
CA ASP A 195 11.02 16.00 -68.33
C ASP A 195 10.51 16.28 -69.75
N GLU A 196 11.23 17.09 -70.52
CA GLU A 196 11.43 16.82 -71.94
C GLU A 196 12.85 17.26 -72.36
N ASP A 197 13.65 16.24 -72.68
CA ASP A 197 14.92 16.31 -73.37
C ASP A 197 14.81 17.08 -74.69
N ASP A 198 15.75 17.99 -74.96
CA ASP A 198 16.40 17.94 -76.27
C ASP A 198 17.77 18.61 -76.29
N ASN A 199 18.77 17.78 -76.60
CA ASN A 199 19.82 18.04 -77.57
C ASN A 199 20.88 19.14 -77.31
N ASN A 200 22.09 18.64 -77.02
CA ASN A 200 23.20 18.60 -78.00
C ASN A 200 24.48 19.41 -77.70
N MET A 201 25.59 18.68 -77.85
CA MET A 201 26.95 19.07 -78.26
C MET A 201 27.87 19.88 -77.34
N ASN A 202 28.89 19.13 -76.88
CA ASN A 202 30.32 19.36 -77.11
C ASN A 202 30.96 20.69 -76.72
N GLY A 203 32.04 20.56 -75.92
CA GLY A 203 33.26 21.34 -76.13
C GLY A 203 34.00 21.73 -74.87
N THR A 204 35.01 20.95 -74.50
CA THR A 204 36.32 21.43 -74.02
C THR A 204 36.75 22.69 -74.82
N ASP A 205 37.29 23.77 -74.26
CA ASP A 205 38.13 23.99 -73.06
C ASP A 205 37.75 25.29 -72.32
#